data_AF-A0A2V5LKA7-F1
#
_entry.id   AF-A0A2V5LKA7-F1
#
_cell.length_a   1.000
_cell.length_b   1.000
_cell.length_c   1.000
_cell.angle_alpha   90.00
_cell.angle_beta   90.00
_cell.angle_gamma   90.00
#
_symmetry.space_group_name_H-M   'P 1'
#
loop_
_entity.id
_entity.type
_entity.pdbx_description
1 polymer ?
#
loop_
_entity_poly.entity_id
_entity_poly.type
_entity_poly.pdbx_seq_one_letter_code
_entity_poly.pdbx_strand_id
1 'polypeptide(L)'
;MNTRTLAGFASLLAVVLTLNSASADVFTPVIASTLSLEAHPIRGTNGAYHVVYELLLTNTKSFPATIRSIDVLAGASGSEVITSFSGADLLGRLRTLAPEPAKDAIIEPNAARLFYIELTFGDAAHIPKVLEHRLHLIGAPNPGPAKPQPLDYVVAPLKIADDKPLIISPPLAGAGWVAANGCCNPGIVHRGSVLSVNGALYDAQRFAIDWMRFDEHGRLVHGDLADVHNYSDYGADVLAVADGRVVSTLNNLDDQVPGHLPDPSRITIHTVDGNHVVLDLGGGRFAFYAHLQKNSVRVKPGDEVKKGLVLGKLGNTGNTSAPHLHFHVMNRPSPLASDGLPYLIDAFDFAGQVDIAAFEAAPDIRGDWGKARVAKPERREREFPLDANIINFPSAAAPR
;
A
#
# COMPACT_ATOMS: atom_id res chain seq x y z
N MET A 1 -28.77 -57.29 49.13
CA MET A 1 -29.62 -56.66 48.09
C MET A 1 -29.86 -55.22 48.53
N ASN A 2 -29.00 -54.30 48.10
CA ASN A 2 -29.16 -53.43 46.93
C ASN A 2 -30.05 -52.21 47.23
N THR A 3 -29.41 -51.05 47.44
CA THR A 3 -29.41 -49.85 46.55
C THR A 3 -30.54 -48.87 46.92
N ARG A 4 -30.38 -47.55 47.00
CA ARG A 4 -29.43 -46.63 46.35
C ARG A 4 -29.46 -45.28 47.09
N THR A 5 -28.28 -44.70 47.29
CA THR A 5 -28.00 -43.30 47.61
C THR A 5 -28.17 -42.44 46.35
N LEU A 6 -28.72 -41.22 46.49
CA LEU A 6 -28.63 -40.16 45.48
C LEU A 6 -28.47 -38.82 46.19
N ALA A 7 -27.21 -38.38 46.32
CA ALA A 7 -26.85 -37.02 46.66
C ALA A 7 -26.72 -36.23 45.35
N GLY A 8 -27.56 -35.23 45.16
CA GLY A 8 -27.46 -34.28 44.05
C GLY A 8 -26.41 -33.21 44.37
N PHE A 9 -25.27 -33.25 43.68
CA PHE A 9 -24.33 -32.13 43.62
C PHE A 9 -24.82 -31.15 42.56
N ALA A 10 -25.25 -29.96 42.98
CA ALA A 10 -25.44 -28.83 42.08
C ALA A 10 -24.08 -28.14 41.89
N SER A 11 -23.42 -28.41 40.76
CA SER A 11 -22.24 -27.67 40.33
C SER A 11 -22.65 -26.26 39.91
N LEU A 12 -22.33 -25.27 40.75
CA LEU A 12 -22.40 -23.86 40.41
C LEU A 12 -21.27 -23.58 39.39
N LEU A 13 -21.64 -23.43 38.12
CA LEU A 13 -20.72 -23.03 37.06
C LEU A 13 -20.35 -21.55 37.30
N ALA A 14 -19.18 -21.30 37.87
CA ALA A 14 -18.63 -19.96 38.00
C ALA A 14 -18.32 -19.43 36.59
N VAL A 15 -19.17 -18.52 36.11
CA VAL A 15 -18.86 -17.68 34.96
C VAL A 15 -17.74 -16.75 35.39
N VAL A 16 -16.50 -17.10 35.05
CA VAL A 16 -15.37 -16.17 35.12
C VAL A 16 -15.61 -15.13 34.03
N LEU A 17 -16.25 -14.01 34.40
CA LEU A 17 -16.15 -12.78 33.63
C LEU A 17 -14.67 -12.41 33.60
N THR A 18 -14.02 -12.62 32.46
CA THR A 18 -12.73 -12.00 32.15
C THR A 18 -12.96 -10.49 32.14
N LEU A 19 -12.65 -9.85 33.27
CA LEU A 19 -12.50 -8.41 33.34
C LEU A 19 -11.42 -8.02 32.33
N ASN A 20 -11.81 -7.26 31.29
CA ASN A 20 -10.85 -6.47 30.52
C ASN A 20 -10.09 -5.61 31.53
N SER A 21 -8.85 -5.96 31.84
CA SER A 21 -7.97 -5.07 32.59
C SER A 21 -7.69 -3.87 31.69
N ALA A 22 -8.46 -2.80 31.87
CA ALA A 22 -8.10 -1.50 31.32
C ALA A 22 -6.65 -1.22 31.77
N SER A 23 -5.77 -0.93 30.80
CA SER A 23 -4.39 -0.58 31.10
C SER A 23 -4.37 0.59 32.08
N ALA A 24 -3.49 0.54 33.08
CA ALA A 24 -3.38 1.62 34.05
C ALA A 24 -3.04 2.94 33.34
N ASP A 25 -3.54 4.07 33.86
CA ASP A 25 -3.21 5.38 33.29
C ASP A 25 -1.69 5.62 33.37
N VAL A 26 -1.08 5.97 32.22
CA VAL A 26 0.34 6.29 32.10
C VAL A 26 0.50 7.67 31.47
N PHE A 27 1.40 8.49 32.02
CA PHE A 27 1.81 9.73 31.39
C PHE A 27 2.77 9.48 30.22
N THR A 28 2.39 9.91 29.02
CA THR A 28 3.10 9.58 27.79
C THR A 28 3.75 10.81 27.14
N PRO A 29 5.01 10.73 26.67
CA PRO A 29 5.65 11.79 25.89
C PRO A 29 5.26 11.74 24.41
N VAL A 30 5.10 10.53 23.88
CA VAL A 30 4.78 10.28 22.47
C VAL A 30 3.33 9.80 22.40
N ILE A 31 2.56 10.43 21.53
CA ILE A 31 1.23 9.96 21.16
C ILE A 31 1.32 9.25 19.82
N ALA A 32 0.42 8.30 19.57
CA ALA A 32 0.33 7.61 18.29
C ALA A 32 -1.12 7.61 17.79
N SER A 33 -1.26 7.73 16.48
CA SER A 33 -2.51 7.53 15.74
C SER A 33 -2.21 6.74 14.47
N THR A 34 -3.21 6.09 13.89
CA THR A 34 -3.09 5.45 12.58
C THR A 34 -3.43 6.47 11.48
N LEU A 35 -2.79 6.38 10.32
CA LEU A 35 -3.17 7.24 9.18
C LEU A 35 -4.53 6.85 8.59
N SER A 36 -4.82 5.55 8.51
CA SER A 36 -6.14 5.03 8.12
C SER A 36 -6.95 4.63 9.35
N LEU A 37 -8.28 4.73 9.24
CA LEU A 37 -9.19 4.34 10.32
C LEU A 37 -9.26 2.81 10.52
N GLU A 38 -9.09 2.06 9.44
CA GLU A 38 -9.09 0.60 9.43
C GLU A 38 -7.98 0.10 8.50
N ALA A 39 -7.47 -1.11 8.76
CA ALA A 39 -6.60 -1.81 7.83
C ALA A 39 -7.34 -3.00 7.20
N HIS A 40 -7.11 -3.20 5.92
CA HIS A 40 -7.81 -4.20 5.12
C HIS A 40 -6.84 -5.30 4.72
N PRO A 41 -7.04 -6.55 5.16
CA PRO A 41 -6.20 -7.66 4.75
C PRO A 41 -6.29 -7.93 3.25
N ILE A 42 -5.16 -8.23 2.63
CA ILE A 42 -5.09 -8.53 1.20
C ILE A 42 -4.30 -9.81 0.95
N ARG A 43 -4.85 -10.71 0.12
CA ARG A 43 -4.17 -11.96 -0.23
C ARG A 43 -3.22 -11.72 -1.40
N GLY A 44 -1.92 -11.91 -1.17
CA GLY A 44 -0.88 -11.77 -2.17
C GLY A 44 -0.67 -13.04 -3.01
N THR A 45 0.10 -12.91 -4.08
CA THR A 45 0.54 -14.01 -4.96
C THR A 45 1.45 -15.03 -4.29
N ASN A 46 2.03 -14.71 -3.13
CA ASN A 46 2.75 -15.66 -2.27
C ASN A 46 1.80 -16.56 -1.46
N GLY A 47 0.48 -16.37 -1.61
CA GLY A 47 -0.56 -17.12 -0.92
C GLY A 47 -0.88 -16.66 0.50
N ALA A 48 -0.12 -15.71 1.04
CA ALA A 48 -0.30 -15.15 2.38
C ALA A 48 -1.22 -13.91 2.36
N TYR A 49 -1.75 -13.55 3.53
CA TYR A 49 -2.47 -12.31 3.75
C TYR A 49 -1.54 -11.25 4.32
N HIS A 50 -1.53 -10.08 3.70
CA HIS A 50 -0.78 -8.91 4.13
C HIS A 50 -1.72 -7.90 4.79
N VAL A 51 -1.31 -7.33 5.92
CA VAL A 51 -1.98 -6.22 6.59
C VAL A 51 -0.99 -5.07 6.67
N VAL A 52 -1.30 -3.97 5.98
CA VAL A 52 -0.38 -2.86 5.74
C VAL A 52 -1.01 -1.55 6.21
N TYR A 53 -0.27 -0.80 7.02
CA TYR A 53 -0.71 0.48 7.59
C TYR A 53 0.46 1.26 8.20
N GLU A 54 0.17 2.45 8.71
CA GLU A 54 1.16 3.38 9.26
C GLU A 54 0.71 3.92 10.61
N LEU A 55 1.68 4.11 11.52
CA LEU A 55 1.51 4.93 12.71
C LEU A 55 2.11 6.33 12.51
N LEU A 56 1.38 7.35 12.91
CA LEU A 56 1.88 8.70 13.12
C LEU A 56 2.27 8.86 14.61
N LEU A 57 3.57 8.90 14.88
CA LEU A 57 4.15 9.07 16.20
C LEU A 57 4.50 10.55 16.41
N THR A 58 3.96 11.18 17.44
CA THR A 58 4.19 12.62 17.72
C THR A 58 4.74 12.82 19.13
N ASN A 59 5.91 13.43 19.25
CA ASN A 59 6.46 13.84 20.54
C ASN A 59 5.85 15.17 20.97
N THR A 60 5.19 15.17 22.13
CA THR A 60 4.47 16.33 22.68
C THR A 60 5.27 17.07 23.76
N LYS A 61 6.57 16.77 23.88
CA LYS A 61 7.43 17.28 24.96
C LYS A 61 8.55 18.15 24.44
N SER A 62 9.14 18.90 25.37
CA SER A 62 10.32 19.74 25.15
C SER A 62 11.65 18.97 25.17
N PHE A 63 11.61 17.65 25.40
CA PHE A 63 12.77 16.76 25.37
C PHE A 63 12.62 15.74 24.25
N PRO A 64 13.72 15.33 23.58
CA PRO A 64 13.67 14.25 22.61
C PRO A 64 13.15 12.96 23.23
N ALA A 65 12.42 12.18 22.43
CA ALA A 65 12.01 10.82 22.78
C ALA A 65 12.72 9.83 21.85
N THR A 66 13.28 8.75 22.40
CA THR A 66 13.95 7.71 21.61
C THR A 66 13.11 6.44 21.64
N ILE A 67 12.57 6.03 20.49
CA ILE A 67 11.87 4.76 20.35
C ILE A 67 12.90 3.62 20.38
N ARG A 68 12.69 2.64 21.26
CA ARG A 68 13.56 1.45 21.41
C ARG A 68 13.00 0.26 20.65
N SER A 69 11.70 0.03 20.79
CA SER A 69 10.97 -0.96 20.01
C SER A 69 9.48 -0.63 19.96
N ILE A 70 8.80 -1.25 19.00
CA ILE A 70 7.35 -1.21 18.86
C ILE A 70 6.87 -2.66 18.73
N ASP A 71 6.02 -3.10 19.65
CA ASP A 71 5.32 -4.38 19.53
C ASP A 71 3.97 -4.15 18.87
N VAL A 72 3.56 -5.09 18.02
CA VAL A 72 2.18 -5.20 17.53
C VAL A 72 1.49 -6.31 18.31
N LEU A 73 0.34 -5.99 18.89
CA LEU A 73 -0.41 -6.85 19.80
C LEU A 73 -1.74 -7.28 19.17
N ALA A 74 -2.22 -8.47 19.52
CA ALA A 74 -3.54 -8.94 19.13
C ALA A 74 -4.62 -8.60 20.20
N GLY A 75 -5.69 -7.92 19.77
CA GLY A 75 -6.90 -7.68 20.56
C GLY A 75 -6.85 -6.48 21.53
N ALA A 76 -8.01 -6.07 22.06
CA ALA A 76 -8.20 -4.87 22.90
C ALA A 76 -7.74 -5.04 24.37
N SER A 77 -7.16 -6.19 24.71
CA SER A 77 -6.50 -6.46 26.00
C SER A 77 -5.01 -6.80 25.84
N GLY A 78 -4.52 -6.89 24.58
CA GLY A 78 -3.13 -6.76 24.14
C GLY A 78 -2.01 -7.41 24.95
N SER A 79 -2.10 -8.70 25.30
CA SER A 79 -0.95 -9.43 25.90
C SER A 79 -0.17 -10.31 24.92
N GLU A 80 -0.77 -10.74 23.81
CA GLU A 80 -0.07 -11.53 22.80
C GLU A 80 0.63 -10.63 21.79
N VAL A 81 1.94 -10.74 21.71
CA VAL A 81 2.78 -10.04 20.75
C VAL A 81 2.79 -10.82 19.44
N ILE A 82 2.31 -10.20 18.36
CA ILE A 82 2.35 -10.75 16.99
C ILE A 82 3.78 -10.61 16.45
N THR A 83 4.37 -9.43 16.62
CA THR A 83 5.73 -9.11 16.18
C THR A 83 6.29 -7.93 16.96
N SER A 84 7.61 -7.79 16.97
CA SER A 84 8.34 -6.71 17.62
C SER A 84 9.38 -6.13 16.67
N PHE A 85 9.36 -4.82 16.48
CA PHE A 85 10.31 -4.09 15.66
C PHE A 85 11.34 -3.39 16.55
N SER A 86 12.63 -3.64 16.34
CA SER A 86 13.71 -3.01 17.12
C SER A 86 14.98 -2.83 16.28
N GLY A 87 15.93 -2.03 16.76
CA GLY A 87 17.24 -1.86 16.11
C GLY A 87 17.12 -1.39 14.66
N ALA A 88 17.80 -2.10 13.74
CA ALA A 88 17.81 -1.76 12.32
C ALA A 88 16.44 -1.92 11.64
N ASP A 89 15.61 -2.87 12.07
CA ASP A 89 14.28 -3.10 11.50
C ASP A 89 13.31 -1.96 11.89
N LEU A 90 13.36 -1.52 13.15
CA LEU A 90 12.65 -0.31 13.59
C LEU A 90 13.09 0.91 12.76
N LEU A 91 14.40 1.13 12.61
CA LEU A 91 14.93 2.29 11.90
C LEU A 91 14.56 2.27 10.41
N GLY A 92 14.65 1.10 9.75
CA GLY A 92 14.32 0.94 8.33
C GLY A 92 12.87 1.29 7.97
N ARG A 93 11.97 1.27 8.96
CA ARG A 93 10.53 1.56 8.85
C ARG A 93 10.13 2.97 9.24
N LEU A 94 11.04 3.72 9.87
CA LEU A 94 10.77 5.09 10.28
C LEU A 94 10.98 6.06 9.11
N ARG A 95 10.05 7.01 8.96
CA ARG A 95 10.14 8.12 8.02
C ARG A 95 9.93 9.45 8.74
N THR A 96 10.51 10.51 8.21
CA THR A 96 10.11 11.87 8.59
C THR A 96 8.78 12.24 7.92
N LEU A 97 8.18 13.38 8.28
CA LEU A 97 6.97 13.85 7.60
C LEU A 97 7.24 14.43 6.20
N ALA A 98 8.49 14.82 5.92
CA ALA A 98 8.98 14.87 4.55
C ALA A 98 9.44 13.43 4.24
N PRO A 99 8.80 12.70 3.30
CA PRO A 99 8.81 11.23 3.18
C PRO A 99 10.18 10.58 2.90
N GLU A 100 11.11 10.78 3.82
CA GLU A 100 12.52 10.42 3.78
C GLU A 100 12.78 9.43 4.92
N PRO A 101 13.69 8.45 4.73
CA PRO A 101 14.17 7.59 5.81
C PRO A 101 14.63 8.40 7.03
N ALA A 102 14.16 8.01 8.22
CA ALA A 102 14.67 8.60 9.45
C ALA A 102 16.14 8.20 9.66
N LYS A 103 16.96 9.13 10.16
CA LYS A 103 18.39 8.88 10.42
C LYS A 103 18.63 8.13 11.73
N ASP A 104 17.69 8.23 12.65
CA ASP A 104 17.70 7.60 13.96
C ASP A 104 16.25 7.37 14.45
N ALA A 105 16.12 6.72 15.60
CA ALA A 105 14.84 6.49 16.27
C ALA A 105 14.45 7.63 17.24
N ILE A 106 15.05 8.82 17.08
CA ILE A 106 14.78 9.99 17.91
C ILE A 106 13.65 10.79 17.27
N ILE A 107 12.65 11.11 18.09
CA ILE A 107 11.59 12.07 17.78
C ILE A 107 11.91 13.34 18.57
N GLU A 108 12.36 14.36 17.85
CA GLU A 108 12.69 15.67 18.42
C GLU A 108 11.49 16.32 19.13
N PRO A 109 11.74 17.29 20.03
CA PRO A 109 10.67 18.07 20.65
C PRO A 109 9.69 18.63 19.61
N ASN A 110 8.39 18.42 19.83
CA ASN A 110 7.31 18.85 18.93
C ASN A 110 7.44 18.33 17.48
N ALA A 111 8.16 17.23 17.27
CA ALA A 111 8.29 16.58 15.97
C ALA A 111 7.47 15.29 15.88
N ALA A 112 7.35 14.78 14.66
CA ALA A 112 6.67 13.53 14.38
C ALA A 112 7.48 12.62 13.45
N ARG A 113 7.09 11.34 13.44
CA ARG A 113 7.59 10.29 12.54
C ARG A 113 6.42 9.46 12.05
N LEU A 114 6.55 8.95 10.84
CA LEU A 114 5.74 7.85 10.37
C LEU A 114 6.48 6.53 10.64
N PHE A 115 5.74 5.50 11.01
CA PHE A 115 6.26 4.15 11.19
C PHE A 115 5.43 3.17 10.37
N TYR A 116 6.07 2.51 9.40
CA TYR A 116 5.40 1.64 8.44
C TYR A 116 5.37 0.19 8.90
N ILE A 117 4.16 -0.37 8.95
CA ILE A 117 3.92 -1.73 9.40
C ILE A 117 3.38 -2.56 8.22
N GLU A 118 3.99 -3.73 8.07
CA GLU A 118 3.50 -4.81 7.23
C GLU A 118 3.50 -6.07 8.11
N LEU A 119 2.36 -6.75 8.17
CA LEU A 119 2.20 -8.04 8.83
C LEU A 119 1.77 -9.08 7.80
N THR A 120 2.27 -10.30 7.96
CA THR A 120 1.95 -11.41 7.06
C THR A 120 1.35 -12.57 7.86
N PHE A 121 0.23 -13.09 7.37
CA PHE A 121 -0.49 -14.21 7.96
C PHE A 121 -0.71 -15.30 6.92
N GLY A 122 -0.44 -16.56 7.27
CA GLY A 122 -0.68 -17.67 6.35
C GLY A 122 -2.17 -17.98 6.13
N ASP A 123 -3.02 -17.59 7.08
CA ASP A 123 -4.47 -17.85 7.05
C ASP A 123 -5.23 -16.60 7.55
N ALA A 124 -6.34 -16.27 6.90
CA ALA A 124 -7.22 -15.17 7.30
C ALA A 124 -7.82 -15.37 8.70
N ALA A 125 -8.00 -16.62 9.14
CA ALA A 125 -8.52 -16.95 10.47
C ALA A 125 -7.58 -16.53 11.60
N HIS A 126 -6.28 -16.34 11.30
CA HIS A 126 -5.28 -15.90 12.28
C HIS A 126 -5.13 -14.38 12.34
N ILE A 127 -5.85 -13.63 11.51
CA ILE A 127 -5.78 -12.16 11.52
C ILE A 127 -6.66 -11.63 12.67
N PRO A 128 -6.09 -10.92 13.66
CA PRO A 128 -6.86 -10.35 14.75
C PRO A 128 -7.88 -9.32 14.25
N LYS A 129 -8.99 -9.15 14.96
CA LYS A 129 -9.99 -8.11 14.63
C LYS A 129 -9.55 -6.70 15.03
N VAL A 130 -8.64 -6.61 15.99
CA VAL A 130 -8.06 -5.36 16.48
C VAL A 130 -6.57 -5.59 16.68
N LEU A 131 -5.78 -4.63 16.23
CA LEU A 131 -4.35 -4.52 16.54
C LEU A 131 -4.14 -3.36 17.51
N GLU A 132 -3.20 -3.53 18.45
CA GLU A 132 -2.73 -2.46 19.32
C GLU A 132 -1.19 -2.40 19.28
N HIS A 133 -0.61 -1.30 19.76
CA HIS A 133 0.82 -1.07 19.63
C HIS A 133 1.44 -0.75 20.97
N ARG A 134 2.41 -1.54 21.43
CA ARG A 134 3.19 -1.18 22.62
C ARG A 134 4.43 -0.40 22.20
N LEU A 135 4.56 0.82 22.69
CA LEU A 135 5.77 1.60 22.52
C LEU A 135 6.71 1.37 23.70
N HIS A 136 7.94 0.96 23.42
CA HIS A 136 9.05 0.94 24.36
C HIS A 136 9.97 2.10 24.02
N LEU A 137 10.14 3.06 24.92
CA LEU A 137 10.92 4.27 24.61
C LEU A 137 11.58 4.90 25.84
N ILE A 138 12.50 5.84 25.57
CA ILE A 138 13.01 6.78 26.56
C ILE A 138 12.40 8.14 26.26
N GLY A 139 11.74 8.76 27.24
CA GLY A 139 11.15 10.09 27.06
C GLY A 139 10.70 10.73 28.37
N ALA A 140 10.31 12.01 28.33
CA ALA A 140 9.94 12.79 29.49
C ALA A 140 8.43 12.68 29.81
N PRO A 141 8.00 12.02 30.90
CA PRO A 141 6.58 11.95 31.26
C PRO A 141 6.01 13.30 31.73
N ASN A 142 4.69 13.45 31.66
CA ASN A 142 3.92 14.51 32.32
C ASN A 142 3.95 14.37 33.86
N PRO A 143 3.54 15.41 34.64
CA PRO A 143 3.12 16.76 34.24
C PRO A 143 4.23 17.84 34.31
N GLY A 144 5.49 17.49 34.58
CA GLY A 144 6.60 18.46 34.73
C GLY A 144 7.78 18.19 33.78
N PRO A 145 8.83 19.03 33.81
CA PRO A 145 10.09 18.77 33.12
C PRO A 145 10.82 17.60 33.80
N ALA A 146 10.34 16.38 33.56
CA ALA A 146 10.96 15.16 34.02
C ALA A 146 12.17 14.83 33.14
N LYS A 147 13.21 14.25 33.74
CA LYS A 147 14.31 13.68 32.97
C LYS A 147 13.76 12.54 32.11
N PRO A 148 14.25 12.36 30.87
CA PRO A 148 13.87 11.22 30.06
C PRO A 148 14.14 9.91 30.80
N GLN A 149 13.12 9.04 30.86
CA GLN A 149 13.17 7.74 31.52
C GLN A 149 12.52 6.68 30.63
N PRO A 150 12.79 5.38 30.87
CA PRO A 150 12.08 4.29 30.20
C PRO A 150 10.58 4.37 30.46
N LEU A 151 9.79 4.17 29.40
CA LEU A 151 8.33 4.16 29.43
C LEU A 151 7.80 3.11 28.47
N ASP A 152 6.74 2.43 28.91
CA ASP A 152 6.09 1.34 28.19
C ASP A 152 4.57 1.52 28.27
N TYR A 153 3.91 1.68 27.13
CA TYR A 153 2.45 1.86 27.09
C TYR A 153 1.87 1.46 25.73
N VAL A 154 0.58 1.11 25.76
CA VAL A 154 -0.17 0.67 24.57
C VAL A 154 -0.90 1.87 23.96
N VAL A 155 -0.88 1.97 22.63
CA VAL A 155 -1.45 3.08 21.86
C VAL A 155 -2.12 2.59 20.58
N ALA A 156 -2.86 3.52 19.94
CA ALA A 156 -3.34 3.43 18.57
C ALA A 156 -4.02 2.09 18.26
N PRO A 157 -5.18 1.80 18.88
CA PRO A 157 -5.98 0.65 18.47
C PRO A 157 -6.41 0.82 17.01
N LEU A 158 -6.21 -0.23 16.21
CA LEU A 158 -6.54 -0.27 14.79
C LEU A 158 -7.51 -1.41 14.56
N LYS A 159 -8.66 -1.11 13.97
CA LYS A 159 -9.61 -2.13 13.54
C LYS A 159 -9.13 -2.76 12.24
N ILE A 160 -9.23 -4.08 12.17
CA ILE A 160 -9.11 -4.82 10.91
C ILE A 160 -10.48 -4.91 10.28
N ALA A 161 -10.58 -4.47 9.04
CA ALA A 161 -11.82 -4.48 8.29
C ALA A 161 -12.27 -5.92 7.96
N ASP A 162 -13.57 -6.16 8.06
CA ASP A 162 -14.19 -7.45 7.76
C ASP A 162 -14.77 -7.51 6.33
N ASP A 163 -14.62 -6.43 5.57
CA ASP A 163 -15.12 -6.36 4.20
C ASP A 163 -14.18 -7.10 3.23
N LYS A 164 -14.78 -7.60 2.15
CA LYS A 164 -13.99 -8.24 1.09
C LYS A 164 -13.36 -7.14 0.24
N PRO A 165 -12.04 -7.22 -0.04
CA PRO A 165 -11.40 -6.31 -0.98
C PRO A 165 -12.14 -6.27 -2.32
N LEU A 166 -12.07 -5.13 -2.99
CA LEU A 166 -12.63 -4.95 -4.32
C LEU A 166 -11.98 -5.96 -5.28
N ILE A 167 -12.78 -6.70 -6.04
CA ILE A 167 -12.29 -7.55 -7.12
C ILE A 167 -12.42 -6.77 -8.43
N ILE A 168 -11.32 -6.64 -9.16
CA ILE A 168 -11.23 -5.90 -10.42
C ILE A 168 -10.79 -6.82 -11.56
N SER A 169 -11.14 -6.49 -12.81
CA SER A 169 -10.45 -7.12 -13.96
C SER A 169 -9.07 -6.50 -14.17
N PRO A 170 -8.20 -7.14 -14.95
CA PRO A 170 -6.92 -6.55 -15.36
C PRO A 170 -7.08 -5.14 -15.97
N PRO A 171 -6.23 -4.17 -15.58
CA PRO A 171 -6.20 -2.84 -16.20
C PRO A 171 -5.49 -2.85 -17.57
N LEU A 172 -4.88 -3.98 -17.94
CA LEU A 172 -4.03 -4.15 -19.12
C LEU A 172 -4.25 -5.55 -19.70
N ALA A 173 -3.73 -5.79 -20.91
CA ALA A 173 -3.86 -7.07 -21.59
C ALA A 173 -2.50 -7.62 -22.05
N GLY A 174 -2.44 -8.94 -22.21
CA GLY A 174 -1.26 -9.63 -22.74
C GLY A 174 -0.18 -9.93 -21.70
N ALA A 175 0.96 -10.42 -22.20
CA ALA A 175 2.03 -10.98 -21.39
C ALA A 175 3.12 -9.98 -21.03
N GLY A 176 3.81 -10.26 -19.91
CA GLY A 176 5.07 -9.62 -19.54
C GLY A 176 4.97 -8.35 -18.72
N TRP A 177 3.87 -8.16 -17.98
CA TRP A 177 3.68 -7.01 -17.11
C TRP A 177 4.40 -7.21 -15.79
N VAL A 178 5.15 -6.22 -15.32
CA VAL A 178 5.81 -6.22 -14.03
C VAL A 178 5.01 -5.31 -13.11
N ALA A 179 4.64 -5.83 -11.94
CA ALA A 179 4.11 -5.02 -10.86
C ALA A 179 5.27 -4.31 -10.15
N ALA A 180 5.68 -3.15 -10.64
CA ALA A 180 6.74 -2.35 -10.01
C ALA A 180 6.15 -1.44 -8.93
N ASN A 181 6.95 -1.13 -7.92
CA ASN A 181 6.57 -0.33 -6.76
C ASN A 181 5.29 -0.82 -6.06
N GLY A 182 4.98 -2.11 -6.21
CA GLY A 182 3.79 -2.73 -5.65
C GLY A 182 3.92 -2.93 -4.15
N CYS A 183 2.86 -3.43 -3.53
CA CYS A 183 2.92 -3.85 -2.12
C CYS A 183 4.03 -4.92 -1.91
N CYS A 184 4.73 -4.96 -0.77
CA CYS A 184 4.28 -4.40 0.52
C CYS A 184 5.36 -3.79 1.42
N ASN A 185 6.63 -3.84 1.01
CA ASN A 185 7.77 -3.46 1.85
C ASN A 185 7.79 -1.94 2.15
N PRO A 186 8.09 -1.50 3.38
CA PRO A 186 8.26 -0.08 3.74
C PRO A 186 9.31 0.70 2.93
N GLY A 187 10.23 0.02 2.25
CA GLY A 187 11.25 0.65 1.38
C GLY A 187 10.74 1.13 0.02
N ILE A 188 9.53 0.75 -0.38
CA ILE A 188 9.01 1.01 -1.73
C ILE A 188 8.48 2.44 -1.85
N VAL A 189 8.68 3.07 -3.01
CA VAL A 189 8.35 4.48 -3.29
C VAL A 189 6.89 4.81 -2.94
N HIS A 190 5.94 3.98 -3.35
CA HIS A 190 4.52 4.20 -3.09
C HIS A 190 4.18 4.16 -1.59
N ARG A 191 4.76 3.21 -0.84
CA ARG A 191 4.62 3.18 0.62
C ARG A 191 5.23 4.40 1.29
N GLY A 192 6.27 4.99 0.68
CA GLY A 192 6.88 6.24 1.08
C GLY A 192 6.04 7.49 0.80
N SER A 193 5.10 7.45 -0.15
CA SER A 193 4.53 8.66 -0.78
C SER A 193 3.37 9.30 0.00
N VAL A 194 3.53 9.46 1.32
CA VAL A 194 2.56 10.20 2.15
C VAL A 194 2.64 11.69 1.83
N LEU A 195 1.50 12.26 1.41
CA LEU A 195 1.40 13.65 1.01
C LEU A 195 0.59 14.48 1.99
N SER A 196 1.00 15.74 2.17
CA SER A 196 0.20 16.73 2.87
C SER A 196 -0.68 17.50 1.89
N VAL A 197 -2.00 17.35 2.00
CA VAL A 197 -2.96 18.02 1.12
C VAL A 197 -4.12 18.56 1.96
N ASN A 198 -4.47 19.83 1.77
CA ASN A 198 -5.58 20.49 2.50
C ASN A 198 -5.50 20.35 4.04
N GLY A 199 -4.29 20.35 4.60
CA GLY A 199 -4.06 20.30 6.06
C GLY A 199 -4.11 18.90 6.67
N ALA A 200 -4.16 17.83 5.86
CA ALA A 200 -4.11 16.44 6.33
C ALA A 200 -3.02 15.64 5.61
N LEU A 201 -2.58 14.54 6.23
CA LEU A 201 -1.70 13.55 5.61
C LEU A 201 -2.54 12.47 4.93
N TYR A 202 -2.13 12.07 3.73
CA TYR A 202 -2.80 11.06 2.92
C TYR A 202 -1.79 10.08 2.35
N ASP A 203 -2.16 8.80 2.33
CA ASP A 203 -1.42 7.74 1.66
C ASP A 203 -2.34 7.12 0.60
N ALA A 204 -2.50 7.85 -0.51
CA ALA A 204 -3.35 7.40 -1.62
C ALA A 204 -2.73 6.21 -2.38
N GLN A 205 -1.42 6.04 -2.30
CA GLN A 205 -0.66 5.09 -3.09
C GLN A 205 -0.32 3.80 -2.35
N ARG A 206 -0.84 3.59 -1.13
CA ARG A 206 -0.58 2.41 -0.28
C ARG A 206 -0.61 1.06 -1.02
N PHE A 207 -1.52 0.90 -1.97
CA PHE A 207 -1.67 -0.30 -2.81
C PHE A 207 -1.54 -0.02 -4.30
N ALA A 208 -0.88 1.08 -4.68
CA ALA A 208 -0.61 1.41 -6.07
C ALA A 208 0.38 0.41 -6.68
N ILE A 209 0.25 0.21 -7.99
CA ILE A 209 1.20 -0.55 -8.80
C ILE A 209 1.54 0.29 -10.04
N ASP A 210 2.84 0.38 -10.32
CA ASP A 210 3.36 0.82 -11.60
C ASP A 210 3.52 -0.38 -12.53
N TRP A 211 2.63 -0.48 -13.49
CA TRP A 211 2.70 -1.55 -14.48
C TRP A 211 3.68 -1.17 -15.59
N MET A 212 4.81 -1.86 -15.61
CA MET A 212 5.81 -1.82 -16.68
C MET A 212 5.75 -3.09 -17.53
N ARG A 213 6.28 -3.10 -18.75
CA ARG A 213 6.24 -4.31 -19.60
C ARG A 213 7.59 -4.71 -20.18
N PHE A 214 7.87 -6.00 -20.16
CA PHE A 214 8.95 -6.59 -20.96
C PHE A 214 8.49 -6.95 -22.36
N ASP A 215 9.37 -6.75 -23.34
CA ASP A 215 9.27 -7.40 -24.63
C ASP A 215 9.55 -8.92 -24.53
N GLU A 216 9.51 -9.60 -25.68
CA GLU A 216 9.79 -11.04 -25.79
C GLU A 216 11.25 -11.42 -25.43
N HIS A 217 12.16 -10.45 -25.42
CA HIS A 217 13.57 -10.62 -25.05
C HIS A 217 13.85 -10.20 -23.60
N GLY A 218 12.81 -9.88 -22.81
CA GLY A 218 12.98 -9.48 -21.42
C GLY A 218 13.40 -8.03 -21.21
N ARG A 219 13.28 -7.17 -22.22
CA ARG A 219 13.71 -5.76 -22.15
C ARG A 219 12.54 -4.83 -21.87
N LEU A 220 12.72 -3.91 -20.92
CA LEU A 220 11.79 -2.80 -20.68
C LEU A 220 11.87 -1.73 -21.77
N VAL A 221 13.08 -1.53 -22.29
CA VAL A 221 13.41 -0.50 -23.26
C VAL A 221 14.40 -1.04 -24.29
N HIS A 222 14.24 -0.64 -25.54
CA HIS A 222 15.09 -1.03 -26.65
C HIS A 222 15.66 0.21 -27.33
N GLY A 223 16.98 0.41 -27.30
CA GLY A 223 17.60 1.58 -27.93
C GLY A 223 17.78 2.75 -26.96
N ASP A 224 17.38 3.95 -27.38
CA ASP A 224 17.58 5.19 -26.63
C ASP A 224 16.62 5.29 -25.44
N LEU A 225 17.17 5.49 -24.24
CA LEU A 225 16.42 5.66 -23.00
C LEU A 225 15.57 6.94 -23.00
N ALA A 226 15.99 7.98 -23.73
CA ALA A 226 15.32 9.27 -23.74
C ALA A 226 14.11 9.33 -24.70
N ASP A 227 13.83 8.26 -25.45
CA ASP A 227 12.69 8.17 -26.36
C ASP A 227 11.63 7.24 -25.79
N VAL A 228 10.44 7.78 -25.52
CA VAL A 228 9.29 7.02 -25.01
C VAL A 228 8.88 5.88 -25.96
N HIS A 229 9.11 6.01 -27.27
CA HIS A 229 8.73 4.99 -28.24
C HIS A 229 9.59 3.73 -28.18
N ASN A 230 10.72 3.79 -27.48
CA ASN A 230 11.61 2.67 -27.24
C ASN A 230 11.18 1.81 -26.04
N TYR A 231 10.15 2.20 -25.30
CA TYR A 231 9.66 1.43 -24.14
C TYR A 231 8.58 0.44 -24.58
N SER A 232 8.68 -0.79 -24.08
CA SER A 232 7.87 -1.93 -24.53
C SER A 232 6.39 -1.86 -24.09
N ASP A 233 6.06 -0.99 -23.14
CA ASP A 233 4.71 -0.71 -22.63
C ASP A 233 4.05 0.51 -23.28
N TYR A 234 4.83 1.45 -23.81
CA TYR A 234 4.31 2.70 -24.37
C TYR A 234 3.28 2.43 -25.47
N GLY A 235 2.09 3.04 -25.34
CA GLY A 235 0.99 2.90 -26.30
C GLY A 235 0.08 1.69 -26.09
N ALA A 236 0.35 0.86 -25.09
CA ALA A 236 -0.56 -0.20 -24.67
C ALA A 236 -1.94 0.37 -24.30
N ASP A 237 -2.99 -0.38 -24.62
CA ASP A 237 -4.35 0.02 -24.27
C ASP A 237 -4.58 -0.16 -22.76
N VAL A 238 -5.12 0.88 -22.11
CA VAL A 238 -5.49 0.89 -20.70
C VAL A 238 -6.98 0.63 -20.57
N LEU A 239 -7.35 -0.36 -19.76
CA LEU A 239 -8.69 -0.92 -19.69
C LEU A 239 -9.42 -0.51 -18.41
N ALA A 240 -10.71 -0.22 -18.53
CA ALA A 240 -11.59 -0.05 -17.38
C ALA A 240 -11.67 -1.36 -16.59
N VAL A 241 -11.35 -1.30 -15.29
CA VAL A 241 -11.20 -2.49 -14.45
C VAL A 241 -12.53 -3.01 -13.89
N ALA A 242 -13.58 -2.22 -14.02
CA ALA A 242 -14.96 -2.59 -13.71
C ALA A 242 -15.91 -1.68 -14.49
N ASP A 243 -17.20 -1.98 -14.41
CA ASP A 243 -18.24 -1.01 -14.77
C ASP A 243 -18.16 0.18 -13.80
N GLY A 244 -18.42 1.39 -14.30
CA GLY A 244 -18.39 2.58 -13.46
C GLY A 244 -18.67 3.86 -14.23
N ARG A 245 -18.60 4.98 -13.51
CA ARG A 245 -18.82 6.32 -14.07
C ARG A 245 -17.56 7.15 -14.01
N VAL A 246 -17.18 7.77 -15.12
CA VAL A 246 -15.99 8.64 -15.17
C VAL A 246 -16.27 9.92 -14.38
N VAL A 247 -15.38 10.28 -13.45
CA VAL A 247 -15.55 11.47 -12.60
C VAL A 247 -14.47 12.53 -12.79
N SER A 248 -13.29 12.17 -13.29
CA SER A 248 -12.23 13.11 -13.66
C SER A 248 -11.42 12.59 -14.84
N THR A 249 -10.94 13.51 -15.67
CA THR A 249 -9.97 13.22 -16.74
C THR A 249 -9.02 14.39 -16.96
N LEU A 250 -7.79 14.10 -17.37
CA LEU A 250 -6.88 15.05 -18.01
C LEU A 250 -6.28 14.39 -19.25
N ASN A 251 -6.11 15.12 -20.36
CA ASN A 251 -5.77 14.49 -21.66
C ASN A 251 -4.87 15.33 -22.58
N ASN A 252 -4.32 16.46 -22.12
CA ASN A 252 -3.62 17.41 -22.99
C ASN A 252 -2.15 17.66 -22.63
N LEU A 253 -1.61 17.00 -21.60
CA LEU A 253 -0.21 17.11 -21.21
C LEU A 253 0.69 16.32 -22.16
N ASP A 254 1.88 16.85 -22.42
CA ASP A 254 2.93 16.19 -23.19
C ASP A 254 3.69 15.17 -22.34
N ASP A 255 4.24 14.15 -23.01
CA ASP A 255 5.13 13.17 -22.37
C ASP A 255 6.39 13.86 -21.85
N GLN A 256 6.89 13.38 -20.70
CA GLN A 256 8.22 13.72 -20.22
C GLN A 256 9.26 12.98 -21.04
N VAL A 257 10.46 13.57 -21.12
CA VAL A 257 11.64 12.87 -21.60
C VAL A 257 12.05 11.86 -20.51
N PRO A 258 12.06 10.55 -20.77
CA PRO A 258 12.43 9.58 -19.76
C PRO A 258 13.88 9.74 -19.27
N GLY A 259 14.17 9.20 -18.09
CA GLY A 259 15.45 9.34 -17.38
C GLY A 259 15.52 10.55 -16.45
N HIS A 260 14.53 11.45 -16.51
CA HIS A 260 14.48 12.64 -15.65
C HIS A 260 13.06 12.87 -15.13
N LEU A 261 12.94 13.23 -13.85
CA LEU A 261 11.70 13.78 -13.32
C LEU A 261 11.52 15.23 -13.81
N PRO A 262 10.27 15.70 -13.99
CA PRO A 262 10.02 17.09 -14.31
C PRO A 262 10.50 18.03 -13.20
N ASP A 263 10.75 19.29 -13.55
CA ASP A 263 11.06 20.35 -12.60
C ASP A 263 9.93 20.48 -11.55
N PRO A 264 10.20 20.21 -10.26
CA PRO A 264 9.19 20.24 -9.21
C PRO A 264 8.46 21.57 -9.09
N SER A 265 9.10 22.69 -9.48
CA SER A 265 8.48 24.03 -9.43
C SER A 265 7.35 24.22 -10.45
N ARG A 266 7.25 23.33 -11.45
CA ARG A 266 6.24 23.36 -12.52
C ARG A 266 5.12 22.36 -12.30
N ILE A 267 5.24 21.51 -11.27
CA ILE A 267 4.25 20.51 -10.91
C ILE A 267 3.14 21.19 -10.09
N THR A 268 1.89 20.92 -10.43
CA THR A 268 0.72 21.42 -9.69
C THR A 268 -0.13 20.27 -9.19
N ILE A 269 -1.04 20.53 -8.24
CA ILE A 269 -2.03 19.55 -7.77
C ILE A 269 -2.90 18.97 -8.91
N HIS A 270 -3.00 19.68 -10.04
CA HIS A 270 -3.80 19.26 -11.19
C HIS A 270 -2.99 18.50 -12.26
N THR A 271 -1.66 18.63 -12.25
CA THR A 271 -0.79 18.11 -13.33
C THR A 271 0.19 17.05 -12.86
N VAL A 272 0.34 16.86 -11.55
CA VAL A 272 1.31 15.92 -10.97
C VAL A 272 1.12 14.49 -11.47
N ASP A 273 -0.10 14.02 -11.63
CA ASP A 273 -0.36 12.64 -12.06
C ASP A 273 -0.41 12.46 -13.59
N GLY A 274 -0.20 13.53 -14.35
CA GLY A 274 -0.27 13.49 -15.80
C GLY A 274 -1.70 13.39 -16.36
N ASN A 275 -1.80 13.04 -17.63
CA ASN A 275 -3.09 12.68 -18.23
C ASN A 275 -3.62 11.42 -17.54
N HIS A 276 -4.90 11.43 -17.21
CA HIS A 276 -5.46 10.41 -16.33
C HIS A 276 -6.96 10.21 -16.53
N VAL A 277 -7.47 9.15 -15.92
CA VAL A 277 -8.89 8.89 -15.73
C VAL A 277 -9.13 8.50 -14.27
N VAL A 278 -10.17 9.08 -13.65
CA VAL A 278 -10.72 8.60 -12.37
C VAL A 278 -12.10 8.01 -12.63
N LEU A 279 -12.29 6.77 -12.20
CA LEU A 279 -13.53 6.02 -12.36
C LEU A 279 -14.20 5.75 -11.01
N ASP A 280 -15.44 6.19 -10.83
CA ASP A 280 -16.28 5.80 -9.69
C ASP A 280 -16.84 4.40 -9.90
N LEU A 281 -16.50 3.49 -8.98
CA LEU A 281 -16.87 2.09 -9.01
C LEU A 281 -18.10 1.79 -8.13
N GLY A 282 -18.66 2.82 -7.48
CA GLY A 282 -19.70 2.71 -6.49
C GLY A 282 -19.19 2.30 -5.10
N GLY A 283 -20.01 2.58 -4.08
CA GLY A 283 -19.68 2.28 -2.67
C GLY A 283 -18.50 3.07 -2.12
N GLY A 284 -18.25 4.28 -2.64
CA GLY A 284 -17.16 5.14 -2.19
C GLY A 284 -15.76 4.72 -2.64
N ARG A 285 -15.66 3.90 -3.69
CA ARG A 285 -14.39 3.38 -4.23
C ARG A 285 -14.16 3.93 -5.62
N PHE A 286 -12.94 4.38 -5.88
CA PHE A 286 -12.56 4.99 -7.15
C PHE A 286 -11.29 4.31 -7.67
N ALA A 287 -11.24 3.98 -8.96
CA ALA A 287 -10.02 3.56 -9.64
C ALA A 287 -9.35 4.75 -10.32
N PHE A 288 -8.03 4.80 -10.24
CA PHE A 288 -7.21 5.84 -10.85
C PHE A 288 -6.23 5.24 -11.85
N TYR A 289 -6.11 5.90 -13.00
CA TYR A 289 -5.21 5.53 -14.10
C TYR A 289 -4.43 6.77 -14.49
N ALA A 290 -3.11 6.78 -14.28
CA ALA A 290 -2.25 7.94 -14.50
C ALA A 290 -1.29 7.76 -15.68
N HIS A 291 -0.52 8.81 -15.96
CA HIS A 291 0.56 8.86 -16.96
C HIS A 291 0.13 8.50 -18.39
N LEU A 292 -1.13 8.74 -18.76
CA LEU A 292 -1.65 8.39 -20.09
C LEU A 292 -1.05 9.28 -21.19
N GLN A 293 -1.06 8.78 -22.43
CA GLN A 293 -0.60 9.56 -23.58
C GLN A 293 -1.50 10.76 -23.85
N LYS A 294 -0.89 11.84 -24.34
CA LYS A 294 -1.59 13.02 -24.84
C LYS A 294 -2.64 12.63 -25.87
N ASN A 295 -3.84 13.20 -25.74
CA ASN A 295 -4.98 13.02 -26.62
C ASN A 295 -5.43 11.55 -26.79
N SER A 296 -5.01 10.64 -25.91
CA SER A 296 -5.38 9.23 -26.00
C SER A 296 -6.63 8.86 -25.20
N VAL A 297 -6.99 9.65 -24.18
CA VAL A 297 -8.16 9.40 -23.34
C VAL A 297 -9.43 9.50 -24.18
N ARG A 298 -10.24 8.44 -24.17
CA ARG A 298 -11.42 8.24 -25.04
C ARG A 298 -12.76 8.54 -24.35
N VAL A 299 -12.70 8.90 -23.07
CA VAL A 299 -13.86 9.14 -22.21
C VAL A 299 -13.79 10.53 -21.61
N LYS A 300 -14.92 11.03 -21.09
CA LYS A 300 -15.01 12.31 -20.38
C LYS A 300 -15.83 12.16 -19.09
N PRO A 301 -15.69 13.08 -18.13
CA PRO A 301 -16.50 13.06 -16.92
C PRO A 301 -17.99 12.98 -17.23
N GLY A 302 -18.68 12.06 -16.56
CA GLY A 302 -20.09 11.75 -16.76
C GLY A 302 -20.39 10.55 -17.66
N ASP A 303 -19.41 10.06 -18.43
CA ASP A 303 -19.60 8.84 -19.22
C ASP A 303 -19.70 7.60 -18.33
N GLU A 304 -20.60 6.68 -18.69
CA GLU A 304 -20.67 5.33 -18.12
C GLU A 304 -19.79 4.40 -18.94
N VAL A 305 -18.93 3.62 -18.28
CA VAL A 305 -18.03 2.67 -18.93
C VAL A 305 -18.35 1.24 -18.51
N LYS A 306 -18.00 0.30 -19.39
CA LYS A 306 -18.05 -1.13 -19.11
C LYS A 306 -16.67 -1.67 -18.85
N LYS A 307 -16.59 -2.67 -17.96
CA LYS A 307 -15.38 -3.45 -17.72
C LYS A 307 -14.73 -3.89 -19.05
N GLY A 308 -13.43 -3.64 -19.20
CA GLY A 308 -12.66 -3.93 -20.40
C GLY A 308 -12.71 -2.86 -21.50
N LEU A 309 -13.50 -1.78 -21.33
CA LEU A 309 -13.46 -0.65 -22.26
C LEU A 309 -12.07 -0.01 -22.27
N VAL A 310 -11.54 0.29 -23.46
CA VAL A 310 -10.29 1.06 -23.61
C VAL A 310 -10.53 2.52 -23.19
N LEU A 311 -9.91 2.93 -22.08
CA LEU A 311 -9.98 4.28 -21.53
C LEU A 311 -9.02 5.24 -22.22
N GLY A 312 -7.84 4.74 -22.61
CA GLY A 312 -6.77 5.52 -23.22
C GLY A 312 -5.56 4.65 -23.53
N LYS A 313 -4.41 5.28 -23.74
CA LYS A 313 -3.14 4.60 -23.99
C LYS A 313 -2.11 4.95 -22.93
N LEU A 314 -1.31 3.97 -22.52
CA LEU A 314 -0.19 4.13 -21.59
C LEU A 314 0.86 5.08 -22.17
N GLY A 315 1.23 6.11 -21.42
CA GLY A 315 2.18 7.15 -21.84
C GLY A 315 3.26 7.41 -20.80
N ASN A 316 3.73 8.66 -20.73
CA ASN A 316 4.75 9.12 -19.79
C ASN A 316 4.52 10.58 -19.38
N THR A 317 3.28 10.96 -19.06
CA THR A 317 2.93 12.35 -18.71
C THR A 317 2.90 12.59 -17.21
N GLY A 318 3.13 13.82 -16.75
CA GLY A 318 3.13 14.16 -15.31
C GLY A 318 4.46 13.92 -14.62
N ASN A 319 4.43 13.65 -13.31
CA ASN A 319 5.60 13.39 -12.48
C ASN A 319 6.08 11.95 -12.61
N THR A 320 6.73 11.66 -13.74
CA THR A 320 7.21 10.33 -14.09
C THR A 320 8.60 10.42 -14.72
N SER A 321 9.42 9.38 -14.54
CA SER A 321 10.76 9.26 -15.13
C SER A 321 10.84 8.20 -16.25
N ALA A 322 9.82 7.37 -16.44
CA ALA A 322 9.77 6.35 -17.48
C ALA A 322 8.32 5.92 -17.78
N PRO A 323 7.96 5.53 -19.01
CA PRO A 323 6.65 4.98 -19.32
C PRO A 323 6.23 3.84 -18.36
N HIS A 324 5.01 3.95 -17.83
CA HIS A 324 4.32 2.93 -17.04
C HIS A 324 2.85 3.31 -16.89
N LEU A 325 2.01 2.37 -16.48
CA LEU A 325 0.67 2.69 -15.95
C LEU A 325 0.72 2.69 -14.42
N HIS A 326 0.64 3.86 -13.82
CA HIS A 326 0.31 3.98 -12.40
C HIS A 326 -1.18 3.70 -12.20
N PHE A 327 -1.49 2.67 -11.39
CA PHE A 327 -2.85 2.28 -11.07
C PHE A 327 -3.03 2.12 -9.56
N HIS A 328 -4.09 2.70 -9.01
CA HIS A 328 -4.53 2.43 -7.65
C HIS A 328 -6.05 2.51 -7.48
N VAL A 329 -6.53 2.03 -6.33
CA VAL A 329 -7.91 2.23 -5.86
C VAL A 329 -7.89 3.08 -4.60
N MET A 330 -8.86 3.98 -4.47
CA MET A 330 -8.91 4.98 -3.41
C MET A 330 -10.33 5.22 -2.88
N ASN A 331 -10.43 5.75 -1.66
CA ASN A 331 -11.71 5.96 -0.95
C ASN A 331 -12.46 7.26 -1.28
N ARG A 332 -11.93 8.08 -2.19
CA ARG A 332 -12.55 9.33 -2.68
C ARG A 332 -11.94 9.74 -4.02
N PRO A 333 -12.57 10.62 -4.82
CA PRO A 333 -12.14 10.87 -6.20
C PRO A 333 -10.92 11.81 -6.33
N SER A 334 -10.05 11.87 -5.33
CA SER A 334 -8.85 12.71 -5.32
C SER A 334 -7.60 11.83 -5.24
N PRO A 335 -6.84 11.68 -6.34
CA PRO A 335 -5.65 10.81 -6.39
C PRO A 335 -4.56 11.12 -5.36
N LEU A 336 -4.56 12.33 -4.78
CA LEU A 336 -3.55 12.78 -3.82
C LEU A 336 -4.10 12.92 -2.39
N ALA A 337 -5.40 13.19 -2.25
CA ALA A 337 -6.02 13.50 -0.97
C ALA A 337 -7.00 12.41 -0.51
N SER A 338 -6.59 11.14 -0.64
CA SER A 338 -7.38 9.95 -0.36
C SER A 338 -6.58 8.89 0.39
N ASP A 339 -7.26 7.87 0.91
CA ASP A 339 -6.60 6.66 1.37
C ASP A 339 -6.62 5.60 0.27
N GLY A 340 -5.45 4.99 0.03
CA GLY A 340 -5.29 3.86 -0.86
C GLY A 340 -5.97 2.63 -0.29
N LEU A 341 -6.82 2.00 -1.10
CA LEU A 341 -7.59 0.80 -0.76
C LEU A 341 -7.01 -0.43 -1.46
N PRO A 342 -7.01 -1.60 -0.81
CA PRO A 342 -6.58 -2.83 -1.47
C PRO A 342 -7.61 -3.30 -2.50
N TYR A 343 -7.12 -4.06 -3.48
CA TYR A 343 -7.93 -4.73 -4.49
C TYR A 343 -7.34 -6.10 -4.83
N LEU A 344 -8.11 -6.94 -5.49
CA LEU A 344 -7.67 -8.23 -6.01
C LEU A 344 -7.96 -8.27 -7.50
N ILE A 345 -7.03 -8.80 -8.30
CA ILE A 345 -7.29 -9.02 -9.72
C ILE A 345 -8.04 -10.34 -9.86
N ASP A 346 -9.15 -10.33 -10.61
CA ASP A 346 -10.06 -11.47 -10.73
C ASP A 346 -9.32 -12.73 -11.18
N ALA A 347 -8.50 -12.61 -12.22
CA ALA A 347 -7.60 -13.67 -12.64
C ALA A 347 -6.47 -13.22 -13.58
N PHE A 348 -5.31 -13.87 -13.46
CA PHE A 348 -4.11 -13.65 -14.27
C PHE A 348 -3.19 -14.87 -14.19
N ASP A 349 -2.14 -14.93 -15.02
CA ASP A 349 -1.12 -15.97 -14.89
C ASP A 349 0.15 -15.36 -14.29
N PHE A 350 0.56 -15.87 -13.13
CA PHE A 350 1.82 -15.54 -12.48
C PHE A 350 2.96 -16.16 -13.28
N ALA A 351 3.81 -15.32 -13.86
CA ALA A 351 4.84 -15.69 -14.81
C ALA A 351 6.26 -15.53 -14.27
N GLY A 352 6.45 -15.17 -13.00
CA GLY A 352 7.75 -15.06 -12.36
C GLY A 352 7.85 -13.85 -11.44
N GLN A 353 9.05 -13.55 -10.96
CA GLN A 353 9.32 -12.38 -10.13
C GLN A 353 10.72 -11.87 -10.43
N VAL A 354 10.83 -10.58 -10.75
CA VAL A 354 12.11 -9.90 -10.97
C VAL A 354 12.91 -9.89 -9.67
N ASP A 355 14.21 -10.13 -9.76
CA ASP A 355 15.10 -9.95 -8.61
C ASP A 355 15.23 -8.45 -8.31
N ILE A 356 14.56 -8.01 -7.24
CA ILE A 356 14.51 -6.60 -6.83
C ILE A 356 15.92 -6.06 -6.55
N ALA A 357 16.78 -6.83 -5.87
CA ALA A 357 18.12 -6.37 -5.53
C ALA A 357 18.98 -6.21 -6.79
N ALA A 358 18.84 -7.13 -7.75
CA ALA A 358 19.52 -7.00 -9.04
C ALA A 358 18.97 -5.81 -9.87
N PHE A 359 17.67 -5.54 -9.80
CA PHE A 359 17.03 -4.42 -10.48
C PHE A 359 17.47 -3.08 -9.90
N GLU A 360 17.47 -2.93 -8.57
CA GLU A 360 17.91 -1.72 -7.88
C GLU A 360 19.43 -1.46 -8.02
N ALA A 361 20.24 -2.52 -8.11
CA ALA A 361 21.68 -2.40 -8.29
C ALA A 361 22.10 -2.11 -9.75
N ALA A 362 21.18 -2.23 -10.71
CA ALA A 362 21.49 -1.95 -12.11
C ALA A 362 21.74 -0.45 -12.33
N PRO A 363 22.68 -0.08 -13.22
CA PRO A 363 22.98 1.32 -13.50
C PRO A 363 21.81 2.07 -14.15
N ASP A 364 20.96 1.33 -14.86
CA ASP A 364 19.70 1.78 -15.43
C ASP A 364 18.79 0.56 -15.71
N ILE A 365 17.61 0.81 -16.27
CA ILE A 365 16.59 -0.21 -16.53
C ILE A 365 16.89 -1.15 -17.71
N ARG A 366 18.00 -0.96 -18.45
CA ARG A 366 18.40 -1.84 -19.55
C ARG A 366 18.88 -3.18 -18.99
N GLY A 367 18.47 -4.25 -19.65
CA GLY A 367 18.85 -5.60 -19.26
C GLY A 367 17.93 -6.63 -19.88
N ASP A 368 18.31 -7.89 -19.72
CA ASP A 368 17.42 -9.03 -19.93
C ASP A 368 16.86 -9.44 -18.56
N TRP A 369 15.70 -8.88 -18.24
CA TRP A 369 14.90 -9.21 -17.07
C TRP A 369 14.00 -10.42 -17.31
N GLY A 370 13.98 -10.95 -18.53
CA GLY A 370 13.15 -12.09 -18.93
C GLY A 370 13.59 -13.40 -18.27
N LYS A 371 14.83 -13.49 -17.79
CA LYS A 371 15.35 -14.64 -17.03
C LYS A 371 14.60 -14.91 -15.73
N ALA A 372 13.89 -13.91 -15.20
CA ALA A 372 13.04 -14.04 -14.04
C ALA A 372 11.72 -14.79 -14.33
N ARG A 373 11.41 -15.06 -15.61
CA ARG A 373 10.19 -15.79 -15.98
C ARG A 373 10.29 -17.27 -15.62
N VAL A 374 9.21 -17.82 -15.08
CA VAL A 374 9.05 -19.27 -14.91
C VAL A 374 8.71 -19.94 -16.23
N ALA A 375 9.15 -21.18 -16.42
CA ALA A 375 8.90 -21.93 -17.65
C ALA A 375 7.40 -22.18 -17.93
N LYS A 376 6.59 -22.28 -16.88
CA LYS A 376 5.15 -22.48 -16.97
C LYS A 376 4.44 -21.49 -16.03
N PRO A 377 3.84 -20.41 -16.58
CA PRO A 377 3.02 -19.51 -15.78
C PRO A 377 1.89 -20.24 -15.06
N GLU A 378 1.58 -19.79 -13.85
CA GLU A 378 0.57 -20.40 -12.99
C GLU A 378 -0.67 -19.51 -12.91
N ARG A 379 -1.84 -20.09 -13.17
CA ARG A 379 -3.11 -19.38 -13.05
C ARG A 379 -3.36 -18.98 -11.60
N ARG A 380 -3.60 -17.70 -11.36
CA ARG A 380 -4.02 -17.11 -10.09
C ARG A 380 -5.40 -16.47 -10.23
N GLU A 381 -6.16 -16.48 -9.15
CA GLU A 381 -7.48 -15.87 -9.08
C GLU A 381 -7.65 -15.14 -7.76
N ARG A 382 -8.20 -13.92 -7.82
CA ARG A 382 -8.51 -13.10 -6.64
C ARG A 382 -7.32 -12.93 -5.71
N GLU A 383 -6.18 -12.58 -6.30
CA GLU A 383 -4.94 -12.28 -5.61
C GLU A 383 -4.46 -10.87 -6.00
N PHE A 384 -3.66 -10.27 -5.13
CA PHE A 384 -2.93 -9.05 -5.42
C PHE A 384 -1.51 -9.39 -5.90
N PRO A 385 -1.10 -8.91 -7.08
CA PRO A 385 0.27 -9.00 -7.54
C PRO A 385 1.22 -8.26 -6.59
N LEU A 386 2.12 -9.00 -5.94
CA LEU A 386 3.15 -8.40 -5.09
C LEU A 386 4.25 -7.73 -5.93
N ASP A 387 5.07 -6.92 -5.28
CA ASP A 387 6.15 -6.20 -5.94
C ASP A 387 7.07 -7.12 -6.76
N ALA A 388 7.54 -6.58 -7.88
CA ALA A 388 8.35 -7.24 -8.89
C ALA A 388 7.73 -8.48 -9.54
N ASN A 389 6.46 -8.80 -9.29
CA ASN A 389 5.80 -9.94 -9.91
C ASN A 389 5.64 -9.73 -11.42
N ILE A 390 5.96 -10.75 -12.19
CA ILE A 390 5.74 -10.79 -13.64
C ILE A 390 4.39 -11.47 -13.88
N ILE A 391 3.48 -10.78 -14.53
CA ILE A 391 2.08 -11.16 -14.73
C ILE A 391 1.79 -11.22 -16.24
N ASN A 392 1.08 -12.25 -16.65
CA ASN A 392 0.42 -12.30 -17.94
C ASN A 392 -1.08 -12.13 -17.74
N PHE A 393 -1.62 -11.06 -18.28
CA PHE A 393 -3.06 -10.86 -18.33
C PHE A 393 -3.65 -11.58 -19.54
N PRO A 394 -4.94 -11.98 -19.47
CA PRO A 394 -5.65 -12.45 -20.65
C PRO A 394 -5.49 -11.48 -21.82
N SER A 395 -5.38 -12.02 -23.03
CA SER A 395 -5.44 -11.18 -24.22
C SER A 395 -6.79 -10.47 -24.25
N ALA A 396 -6.81 -9.20 -24.67
CA ALA A 396 -8.06 -8.48 -24.85
C ALA A 396 -8.94 -9.29 -25.81
N ALA A 397 -10.15 -9.65 -25.40
CA ALA A 397 -11.11 -10.22 -26.33
C ALA A 397 -11.30 -9.19 -27.45
N ALA A 398 -11.23 -9.64 -28.71
CA ALA A 398 -11.57 -8.76 -29.82
C ALA A 398 -12.96 -8.14 -29.55
N PRO A 399 -13.14 -6.82 -29.73
CA PRO A 399 -14.44 -6.20 -29.54
C PRO A 399 -15.46 -6.95 -30.42
N ARG A 400 -16.52 -7.46 -29.80
CA ARG A 400 -17.63 -8.10 -30.51
C ARG A 400 -18.51 -7.07 -31.20
#